data_AF-A0A1I7NGT4-F1
#
_entry.id   AF-A0A1I7NGT4-F1
#
_cell.length_a   1.000
_cell.length_b   1.000
_cell.length_c   1.000
_cell.angle_alpha   90.00
_cell.angle_beta   90.00
_cell.angle_gamma   90.00
#
_symmetry.space_group_name_H-M   'P 1'
#
loop_
_entity.id
_entity.type
_entity.pdbx_description
1 polymer ?
#
loop_
_entity_poly.entity_id
_entity_poly.type
_entity_poly.pdbx_seq_one_letter_code
_entity_poly.pdbx_strand_id
1 'polypeptide(L)'
;MSKFSFTYAAGATFAILAGAISFNTSAAYAGGGAKEVFVQDYNFSKPMHGYSGHSGNYYCDYQRLPTRKCVTNANGSESCKIVGWTLREMCQ
;
A
#
# COMPACT_ATOMS: atom_id res chain seq x y z
N MET A 1 -23.18 -66.14 2.36
CA MET A 1 -24.40 -65.43 2.81
C MET A 1 -23.98 -64.28 3.72
N SER A 2 -24.48 -63.07 3.43
CA SER A 2 -24.47 -61.86 4.29
C SER A 2 -23.11 -61.19 4.55
N LYS A 3 -22.92 -59.86 4.61
CA LYS A 3 -23.75 -58.65 4.39
C LYS A 3 -22.80 -57.42 4.54
N PHE A 4 -23.00 -56.38 3.73
CA PHE A 4 -22.77 -54.90 3.92
C PHE A 4 -21.46 -54.40 4.59
N SER A 5 -20.86 -53.26 4.22
CA SER A 5 -21.49 -51.95 3.98
C SER A 5 -20.58 -51.02 3.19
N PHE A 6 -21.21 -50.24 2.30
CA PHE A 6 -20.68 -49.00 1.76
C PHE A 6 -20.58 -47.96 2.88
N THR A 7 -19.41 -47.31 3.01
CA THR A 7 -19.29 -46.03 3.72
C THR A 7 -18.51 -45.07 2.83
N TYR A 8 -19.24 -44.14 2.21
CA TYR A 8 -18.67 -42.89 1.71
C TYR A 8 -18.39 -41.99 2.92
N ALA A 9 -17.19 -41.43 3.01
CA ALA A 9 -16.95 -40.24 3.81
C ALA A 9 -15.94 -39.37 3.07
N ALA A 10 -16.45 -38.23 2.61
CA ALA A 10 -15.75 -37.21 1.87
C ALA A 10 -14.82 -36.38 2.78
N GLY A 11 -13.83 -35.75 2.14
CA GLY A 11 -13.44 -34.38 2.48
C GLY A 11 -12.19 -34.23 3.34
N ALA A 12 -11.11 -33.76 2.70
CA ALA A 12 -10.42 -32.50 3.03
C ALA A 12 -9.01 -32.48 2.40
N THR A 13 -8.91 -32.11 1.12
CA THR A 13 -7.64 -31.67 0.54
C THR A 13 -7.37 -30.23 0.97
N PHE A 14 -6.52 -30.05 1.98
CA PHE A 14 -5.95 -28.74 2.30
C PHE A 14 -4.82 -28.42 1.31
N ALA A 15 -5.13 -27.68 0.25
CA ALA A 15 -4.12 -27.06 -0.59
C ALA A 15 -3.53 -25.86 0.18
N ILE A 16 -2.36 -26.04 0.78
CA ILE A 16 -1.61 -24.95 1.42
C ILE A 16 -1.00 -24.10 0.30
N LEU A 17 -1.70 -23.03 -0.09
CA LEU A 17 -1.12 -21.95 -0.88
C LEU A 17 -0.25 -21.12 0.06
N ALA A 18 1.04 -21.45 0.16
CA ALA A 18 2.05 -20.60 0.79
C ALA A 18 2.34 -19.40 -0.14
N GLY A 19 1.42 -18.43 -0.16
CA GLY A 19 1.67 -17.13 -0.76
C GLY A 19 2.68 -16.37 0.09
N ALA A 20 3.90 -16.22 -0.42
CA ALA A 20 4.93 -15.38 0.19
C ALA A 20 4.46 -13.91 0.23
N ILE A 21 3.90 -13.51 1.36
CA ILE A 21 3.62 -12.12 1.70
C ILE A 21 4.96 -11.46 2.07
N SER A 22 5.61 -10.90 1.06
CA SER A 22 6.78 -10.03 1.24
C SER A 22 6.32 -8.71 1.86
N PHE A 23 6.35 -8.63 3.19
CA PHE A 23 6.24 -7.37 3.90
C PHE A 23 7.48 -6.54 3.59
N ASN A 24 7.33 -5.47 2.81
CA ASN A 24 8.36 -4.45 2.65
C ASN A 24 8.49 -3.72 3.99
N THR A 25 9.40 -4.17 4.85
CA THR A 25 9.78 -3.44 6.05
C THR A 25 10.61 -2.23 5.63
N SER A 26 10.02 -1.04 5.63
CA SER A 26 10.77 0.21 5.49
C SER A 26 11.79 0.30 6.63
N ALA A 27 13.07 0.40 6.29
CA ALA A 27 14.17 0.53 7.24
C ALA A 27 13.98 1.82 8.07
N ALA A 28 13.77 1.67 9.38
CA ALA A 28 13.86 2.77 10.33
C ALA A 28 15.34 3.09 10.56
N TYR A 29 15.78 4.26 10.11
CA TYR A 29 17.12 4.78 10.35
C TYR A 29 17.26 5.18 11.82
N ALA A 30 17.83 4.29 12.64
CA ALA A 30 18.28 4.63 13.98
C ALA A 30 19.61 5.41 13.89
N GLY A 31 19.54 6.74 14.04
CA GLY A 31 20.70 7.62 14.00
C GLY A 31 20.52 8.91 14.80
N GLY A 32 20.89 8.86 16.08
CA GLY A 32 21.40 9.99 16.89
C GLY A 32 20.62 11.33 16.92
N GLY A 33 19.91 11.57 18.02
CA GLY A 33 19.78 12.90 18.67
C GLY A 33 18.92 13.97 18.00
N ALA A 34 18.49 13.80 16.75
CA ALA A 34 17.49 14.65 16.10
C ALA A 34 16.11 14.01 16.21
N LYS A 35 15.08 14.85 16.40
CA LYS A 35 13.68 14.42 16.41
C LYS A 35 13.39 13.65 15.11
N GLU A 36 12.93 12.41 15.21
CA GLU A 36 12.80 11.53 14.05
C GLU A 36 11.73 12.07 13.11
N VAL A 37 12.11 12.42 11.87
CA VAL A 37 11.13 12.87 10.87
C VAL A 37 10.44 11.63 10.30
N PHE A 38 9.12 11.54 10.49
CA PHE A 38 8.31 10.46 9.93
C PHE A 38 7.69 10.91 8.61
N VAL A 39 7.89 10.13 7.56
CA VAL A 39 7.26 10.37 6.25
C VAL A 39 6.53 9.11 5.80
N GLN A 40 5.27 9.24 5.41
CA GLN A 40 4.45 8.13 4.92
C GLN A 40 3.71 8.52 3.65
N ASP A 41 3.77 7.65 2.63
CA ASP A 41 3.13 7.88 1.34
C ASP A 41 1.96 6.90 1.13
N TYR A 42 0.79 7.45 0.79
CA TYR A 42 -0.44 6.71 0.54
C TYR A 42 -0.95 6.99 -0.86
N ASN A 43 -1.27 5.95 -1.63
CA ASN A 43 -1.73 6.09 -3.01
C ASN A 43 -3.25 5.95 -3.11
N PHE A 44 -3.88 6.90 -3.79
CA PHE A 44 -5.32 6.98 -3.97
C PHE A 44 -5.68 7.31 -5.43
N SER A 45 -6.89 6.94 -5.85
CA SER A 45 -7.43 7.29 -7.16
C SER A 45 -7.90 8.75 -7.27
N LYS A 46 -8.05 9.43 -6.13
CA LYS A 46 -8.56 10.81 -6.02
C LYS A 46 -7.77 11.59 -4.96
N PRO A 47 -7.78 12.93 -4.97
CA PRO A 47 -7.07 13.71 -3.96
C PRO A 47 -7.73 13.50 -2.59
N MET A 48 -6.96 13.01 -1.62
CA MET A 48 -7.40 12.81 -0.24
C MET A 48 -6.91 13.94 0.66
N HIS A 49 -7.60 14.13 1.78
CA HIS A 49 -7.12 14.97 2.87
C HIS A 49 -6.37 14.11 3.86
N GLY A 50 -5.21 14.61 4.26
CA GLY A 50 -4.40 14.05 5.33
C GLY A 50 -4.69 14.72 6.66
N TYR A 51 -3.84 14.40 7.63
CA TYR A 51 -3.85 15.00 8.96
C TYR A 51 -2.92 16.22 8.98
N SER A 52 -3.39 17.33 9.55
CA SER A 52 -2.56 18.52 9.78
C SER A 52 -2.79 18.98 11.21
N GLY A 53 -1.72 19.00 12.02
CA GLY A 53 -1.79 19.36 13.43
C GLY A 53 -0.75 18.67 14.30
N HIS A 54 -0.90 18.85 15.61
CA HIS A 54 0.01 18.28 16.60
C HIS A 54 -0.36 16.84 16.97
N SER A 55 0.60 15.93 16.76
CA SER A 55 0.53 14.54 17.20
C SER A 55 1.64 14.27 18.22
N GLY A 56 1.28 14.31 19.51
CA GLY A 56 2.24 14.23 20.60
C GLY A 56 3.25 15.38 20.53
N ASN A 57 4.55 15.03 20.47
CA ASN A 57 5.62 16.02 20.35
C ASN A 57 5.84 16.50 18.90
N TYR A 58 5.16 15.93 17.90
CA TYR A 58 5.35 16.23 16.47
C TYR A 58 4.30 17.20 15.94
N TYR A 59 4.69 18.05 14.99
CA TYR A 59 3.75 18.70 14.10
C TYR A 59 3.72 17.93 12.79
N CYS A 60 2.55 17.44 12.42
CA CYS A 60 2.32 16.71 11.20
C CYS A 60 1.62 17.60 10.19
N ASP A 61 2.01 17.49 8.93
CA ASP A 61 1.31 18.09 7.80
C ASP A 61 1.37 17.17 6.58
N TYR A 62 0.45 17.41 5.65
CA TYR A 62 0.27 16.55 4.48
C TYR A 62 0.38 17.31 3.16
N GLN A 63 0.86 16.60 2.14
CA GLN A 63 0.94 17.09 0.78
C GLN A 63 0.15 16.19 -0.17
N ARG A 64 -0.48 16.81 -1.17
CA ARG A 64 -1.18 16.11 -2.25
C ARG A 64 -0.35 16.18 -3.51
N LEU A 65 0.19 15.03 -3.93
CA LEU A 65 1.06 14.91 -5.08
C LEU A 65 0.30 14.23 -6.22
N PRO A 66 -0.04 14.92 -7.32
CA PRO A 66 -0.72 14.30 -8.45
C PRO A 66 0.23 13.37 -9.21
N THR A 67 -0.18 12.11 -9.37
CA THR A 67 0.54 11.13 -10.20
C THR A 67 0.12 11.30 -11.66
N ARG A 68 1.06 11.66 -12.53
CA ARG A 68 0.81 11.86 -13.96
C ARG A 68 1.35 10.68 -14.77
N LYS A 69 0.58 10.23 -15.76
CA LYS A 69 1.05 9.31 -16.78
C LYS A 69 1.00 10.02 -18.13
N CYS A 70 2.17 10.13 -18.75
CA CYS A 70 2.31 10.70 -20.08
C CYS A 70 2.35 9.58 -21.12
N VAL A 71 1.68 9.82 -22.25
CA VAL A 71 1.67 8.94 -23.40
C VAL A 71 1.99 9.76 -24.64
N THR A 72 2.96 9.27 -25.40
CA THR A 72 3.34 9.87 -26.69
C THR A 72 2.50 9.26 -27.79
N ASN A 73 1.79 10.10 -28.54
CA ASN A 73 0.99 9.67 -29.67
C ASN A 73 1.86 9.41 -30.91
N ALA A 74 1.31 8.71 -31.91
CA ALA A 74 2.00 8.41 -33.17
C ALA A 74 2.51 9.67 -33.92
N ASN A 75 1.92 10.84 -33.66
CA ASN A 75 2.32 12.13 -34.22
C ASN A 75 3.40 12.85 -33.39
N GLY A 76 4.01 12.19 -32.39
CA GLY A 76 5.06 12.75 -31.54
C GLY A 76 4.56 13.73 -30.45
N SER A 77 3.25 13.96 -30.35
CA SER A 77 2.67 14.78 -29.28
C SER A 77 2.55 14.01 -27.98
N GLU A 78 2.94 14.64 -26.87
CA GLU A 78 2.82 14.08 -25.52
C GLU A 78 1.51 14.53 -24.88
N SER A 79 0.75 13.58 -24.35
CA SER A 79 -0.45 13.84 -23.54
C SER A 79 -0.24 13.27 -22.14
N CYS A 80 -0.23 14.16 -21.14
CA CYS A 80 -0.10 13.79 -19.73
C CYS A 80 -1.45 13.93 -19.03
N LYS A 81 -1.92 12.83 -18.43
CA LYS A 81 -3.13 12.83 -17.60
C LYS A 81 -2.81 12.45 -16.16
N ILE A 82 -3.54 13.05 -15.22
CA ILE A 82 -3.49 12.63 -13.82
C ILE A 82 -4.20 11.28 -13.72
N VAL A 83 -3.48 10.26 -13.25
CA VAL A 83 -3.99 8.88 -13.11
C VAL A 83 -4.15 8.45 -11.65
N GLY A 84 -3.64 9.25 -10.72
CA GLY A 84 -3.70 8.96 -9.30
C GLY A 84 -3.19 10.13 -8.49
N TRP A 85 -3.22 9.96 -7.18
CA TRP A 85 -2.76 10.93 -6.19
C TRP A 85 -2.00 10.20 -5.10
N THR A 86 -0.86 10.75 -4.71
CA THR A 86 -0.13 10.34 -3.52
C THR A 86 -0.39 11.37 -2.42
N LEU A 87 -0.91 10.92 -1.29
CA LEU A 87 -0.95 11.69 -0.05
C LEU A 87 0.35 11.39 0.70
N ARG A 88 1.18 12.41 0.88
CA ARG A 88 2.40 12.32 1.68
C ARG A 88 2.16 12.97 3.04
N GLU A 89 2.26 12.18 4.10
CA GLU A 89 2.22 12.64 5.49
C GLU A 89 3.63 12.84 6.02
N MET A 90 3.86 13.95 6.70
CA MET A 90 5.17 14.31 7.26
C MET A 90 5.02 14.82 8.68
N CYS A 91 5.68 14.21 9.65
CA CYS A 91 5.69 14.62 11.05
C CYS A 91 7.12 14.98 11.47
N GLN A 92 7.32 16.20 11.99
CA GLN A 92 8.62 16.72 12.43
C GLN A 92 8.52 17.54 13.72
#